data_AF-A0A5J4REC7-F1
#
_entry.id   AF-A0A5J4REC7-F1
#
_cell.length_a   1.000
_cell.length_b   1.000
_cell.length_c   1.000
_cell.angle_alpha   90.00
_cell.angle_beta   90.00
_cell.angle_gamma   90.00
#
_symmetry.space_group_name_H-M   'P 1'
#
loop_
_entity.id
_entity.type
_entity.pdbx_description
1 polymer ?
#
loop_
_entity_poly.entity_id
_entity_poly.type
_entity_poly.pdbx_seq_one_letter_code
_entity_poly.pdbx_strand_id
1 'polypeptide(L)' 'MIKIKKISLKYTPQVIALLGAMLETLNPKEDTGDLINALNPQTFYKLGISSKILFNPQKWNIK' A
#
# COMPACT_ATOMS: atom_id res chain seq x y z
N MET A 1 -11.54 -5.21 12.12
CA MET A 1 -10.60 -5.33 10.97
C MET A 1 -9.26 -4.63 11.26
N ILE A 2 -8.67 -4.82 12.46
CA ILE A 2 -7.46 -4.07 12.91
C ILE A 2 -6.16 -4.90 12.78
N LYS A 3 -6.29 -6.23 12.69
CA LYS A 3 -5.14 -7.15 12.75
C LYS A 3 -4.19 -7.04 11.56
N ILE A 4 -4.72 -6.95 10.34
CA ILE A 4 -3.91 -7.02 9.11
C ILE A 4 -3.01 -5.78 8.93
N LYS A 5 -3.55 -4.56 9.15
CA LYS A 5 -2.76 -3.32 9.08
C LYS A 5 -1.62 -3.27 10.11
N LYS A 6 -1.85 -3.77 11.33
CA LYS A 6 -0.80 -3.86 12.35
C LYS A 6 0.24 -4.92 12.04
N ILE A 7 -0.17 -6.03 11.44
CA ILE A 7 0.72 -7.12 11.06
C ILE A 7 1.61 -6.70 9.89
N SER A 8 1.09 -5.98 8.89
CA SER A 8 1.87 -5.53 7.73
C SER A 8 3.04 -4.63 8.08
N LEU A 9 2.94 -3.84 9.16
CA LEU A 9 4.04 -3.00 9.65
C LEU A 9 5.28 -3.79 10.10
N LYS A 10 5.16 -5.11 10.29
CA LYS A 10 6.30 -6.00 10.59
C LYS A 10 6.99 -6.56 9.33
N TYR A 11 6.42 -6.31 8.15
CA TYR A 11 6.93 -6.80 6.88
C TYR A 11 7.64 -5.70 6.09
N THR A 12 8.25 -6.10 4.98
CA THR A 12 8.96 -5.17 4.10
C THR A 12 8.05 -4.04 3.59
N PRO A 13 8.60 -2.84 3.31
CA PRO A 13 7.84 -1.72 2.75
C PRO A 13 7.05 -2.07 1.47
N GLN A 14 7.53 -3.01 0.65
CA GLN A 14 6.81 -3.51 -0.53
C GLN A 14 5.44 -4.12 -0.18
N VAL A 15 5.38 -4.91 0.89
CA VAL A 15 4.14 -5.56 1.35
C VAL A 15 3.18 -4.53 1.93
N ILE A 16 3.70 -3.53 2.65
CA ILE A 16 2.92 -2.41 3.19
C ILE A 16 2.28 -1.61 2.04
N ALA A 17 3.08 -1.27 1.02
CA ALA A 17 2.61 -0.56 -0.16
C ALA A 17 1.53 -1.32 -0.93
N LEU A 18 1.74 -2.62 -1.15
CA LEU A 18 0.77 -3.47 -1.83
C LEU A 18 -0.54 -3.58 -1.05
N LEU A 19 -0.47 -3.86 0.25
CA LEU A 19 -1.65 -3.96 1.10
C LEU A 19 -2.44 -2.65 1.12
N GLY A 20 -1.74 -1.53 1.25
CA GLY A 20 -2.35 -0.20 1.22
C GLY A 20 -3.11 0.05 -0.09
N ALA A 21 -2.47 -0.23 -1.23
CA ALA A 21 -3.10 -0.10 -2.54
C ALA A 21 -4.32 -1.02 -2.69
N MET A 22 -4.25 -2.26 -2.20
CA MET A 22 -5.39 -3.19 -2.22
C MET A 22 -6.54 -2.71 -1.35
N LEU A 23 -6.26 -2.22 -0.14
CA LEU A 23 -7.27 -1.69 0.77
C LEU A 23 -7.98 -0.46 0.18
N GLU A 24 -7.23 0.45 -0.41
CA GLU A 24 -7.79 1.63 -1.07
C GLU A 24 -8.60 1.27 -2.33
N THR A 25 -8.18 0.23 -3.06
CA THR A 25 -8.93 -0.30 -4.21
C THR A 25 -10.26 -0.92 -3.79
N LEU A 26 -10.28 -1.66 -2.68
CA LEU A 26 -11.50 -2.31 -2.16
C LEU A 26 -12.44 -1.30 -1.48
N ASN A 27 -11.88 -0.34 -0.75
CA ASN A 27 -12.61 0.68 -0.03
C ASN A 27 -11.83 2.00 -0.02
N PRO A 28 -12.13 2.94 -0.94
CA PRO A 28 -11.43 4.23 -1.02
C PRO A 28 -11.53 5.10 0.25
N LYS A 29 -12.47 4.80 1.15
CA LYS A 29 -12.65 5.51 2.43
C LYS A 29 -11.88 4.86 3.59
N GLU A 30 -11.13 3.79 3.33
CA GLU A 30 -10.35 3.10 4.35
C GLU A 30 -9.21 3.99 4.86
N ASP A 31 -9.10 4.09 6.18
CA ASP A 31 -7.97 4.79 6.80
C ASP A 31 -6.68 3.96 6.63
N THR A 32 -5.80 4.51 5.80
CA THR A 32 -4.52 3.91 5.39
C THR A 32 -3.32 4.80 5.78
N GLY A 33 -3.53 5.82 6.62
CA GLY A 33 -2.51 6.79 7.00
C GLY A 33 -1.27 6.16 7.64
N ASP A 34 -1.47 5.21 8.57
CA ASP A 34 -0.38 4.48 9.23
C ASP A 34 0.50 3.72 8.24
N LEU A 35 -0.10 3.19 7.16
CA LEU A 35 0.64 2.42 6.14
C LEU A 35 1.44 3.35 5.23
N ILE A 36 0.90 4.50 4.83
CA ILE A 36 1.62 5.51 4.05
C ILE A 36 2.80 6.06 4.85
N ASN A 37 2.58 6.39 6.12
CA ASN A 37 3.62 6.96 6.98
C ASN A 37 4.79 6.00 7.23
N ALA A 38 4.55 4.69 7.11
CA ALA A 38 5.59 3.68 7.21
C ALA A 38 6.46 3.53 5.94
N LEU A 39 6.05 4.13 4.82
CA LEU A 39 6.79 4.05 3.55
C LEU A 39 7.77 5.21 3.39
N ASN A 40 8.90 4.93 2.73
CA ASN A 40 9.82 5.99 2.32
C ASN A 40 9.33 6.61 0.99
N PRO A 41 9.05 7.93 0.94
CA PRO A 41 8.55 8.61 -0.25
C PRO A 41 9.53 8.61 -1.43
N GLN A 42 10.82 8.38 -1.20
CA GLN A 42 11.84 8.33 -2.26
C GLN A 42 12.03 6.91 -2.84
N THR A 43 11.41 5.90 -2.24
CA THR A 43 11.56 4.49 -2.67
C THR A 43 10.40 4.07 -3.55
N PHE A 44 10.69 3.54 -4.74
CA PHE A 44 9.70 2.97 -5.65
C PHE A 44 9.82 1.46 -5.76
N TYR A 45 8.68 0.76 -5.79
CA TYR A 45 8.60 -0.69 -5.85
C TYR A 45 8.10 -1.14 -7.22
N LYS A 46 8.93 -1.91 -7.93
CA LYS A 46 8.53 -2.57 -9.18
C LYS A 46 7.85 -3.88 -8.84
N LEU A 47 6.52 -3.88 -8.75
CA LEU A 47 5.74 -5.07 -8.39
C LEU A 47 5.22 -5.83 -9.63
N GLY A 48 5.38 -5.29 -10.84
CA GLY A 48 4.89 -5.92 -12.07
C GLY A 48 3.35 -6.03 -12.13
N ILE A 49 2.65 -5.26 -11.29
CA ILE A 49 1.20 -5.27 -11.20
C ILE A 49 0.63 -4.27 -12.20
N SER A 50 -0.40 -4.68 -12.94
CA SER A 50 -1.07 -3.79 -13.88
C SER A 50 -1.68 -2.59 -13.14
N SER A 51 -1.34 -1.38 -13.62
CA SER A 51 -1.89 -0.11 -13.11
C SER A 51 -3.40 0.02 -13.28
N LYS A 52 -4.04 -0.89 -14.04
CA LYS A 52 -5.50 -0.95 -14.20
C LYS A 52 -6.21 -1.66 -13.05
N ILE A 53 -5.49 -2.42 -12.23
CA ILE A 53 -6.06 -3.25 -11.16
C ILE A 53 -6.07 -2.49 -9.82
N LEU A 54 -4.99 -1.76 -9.53
CA LEU A 54 -4.87 -1.00 -8.29
C LEU A 54 -5.37 0.42 -8.47
N PHE A 55 -6.14 0.90 -7.50
CA PHE A 55 -6.51 2.30 -7.40
C PHE A 55 -5.30 3.12 -6.93
N ASN A 56 -4.93 4.14 -7.72
CA ASN A 56 -3.86 5.09 -7.42
C ASN A 56 -2.50 4.46 -6.98
N PRO A 57 -1.89 3.58 -7.79
CA PRO A 57 -0.65 2.88 -7.43
C PRO A 57 0.54 3.82 -7.18
N GLN A 58 0.51 5.02 -7.75
CA GLN A 58 1.54 6.04 -7.56
C GLN A 58 1.60 6.55 -6.12
N LYS A 59 0.44 6.69 -5.45
CA LYS A 59 0.36 7.07 -4.03
C LYS A 59 1.09 6.07 -3.11
N TRP A 60 1.19 4.82 -3.55
CA TRP A 60 1.84 3.72 -2.83
C TRP A 60 3.27 3.46 -3.32
N ASN A 61 3.83 4.36 -4.12
CA ASN A 61 5.15 4.24 -4.76
C ASN A 61 5.32 2.96 -5.61
N ILE A 62 4.23 2.43 -6.18
CA ILE A 62 4.27 1.23 -7.04
C ILE A 62 4.43 1.67 -8.50
N LYS A 63 5.42 1.08 -9.19
CA LYS A 63 5.72 1.30 -10.62
C LYS A 63 5.61 0.02 -11.45
#